data_AF-A0A9N9WDF5-F1
#
_entry.id   AF-A0A9N9WDF5-F1
#
_cell.length_a   1.000
_cell.length_b   1.000
_cell.length_c   1.000
_cell.angle_alpha   90.00
_cell.angle_beta   90.00
_cell.angle_gamma   90.00
#
_symmetry.space_group_name_H-M   'P 1'
#
loop_
_entity.id
_entity.type
_entity.pdbx_description
1 polymer ?
#
loop_
_entity_poly.entity_id
_entity_poly.type
_entity_poly.pdbx_seq_one_letter_code
_entity_poly.pdbx_strand_id
1 'polypeptide(L)'
;MAKAETTTAGVECLNIDFMRSLVKQYSELGQWTSALFWADAAAAAGSGNGSASGDDIWLLASVMLSRGELHRAAHAVTSRGLHRRHLLCLGVAMRAYLAAKEPATAINIIEECEPGLLEAKSTDQTHNVNILLNQI
;
A
#
# COMPACT_ATOMS: atom_id res chain seq x y z
N MET A 1 -39.66 11.12 26.84
CA MET A 1 -38.44 10.33 26.55
C MET A 1 -38.08 10.61 25.10
N ALA A 2 -37.07 11.44 24.86
CA ALA A 2 -36.61 11.75 23.50
C ALA A 2 -35.74 10.59 23.00
N LYS A 3 -36.13 9.99 21.87
CA LYS A 3 -35.36 8.96 21.19
C LYS A 3 -34.24 9.69 20.45
N ALA A 4 -33.01 9.52 20.90
CA ALA A 4 -31.84 10.05 20.21
C ALA A 4 -31.71 9.30 18.87
N GLU A 5 -32.02 10.00 17.78
CA GLU A 5 -31.65 9.58 16.45
C GLU A 5 -30.13 9.77 16.34
N THR A 6 -29.40 8.68 16.52
CA THR A 6 -27.99 8.61 16.17
C THR A 6 -27.92 8.72 14.65
N THR A 7 -27.86 9.95 14.14
CA THR A 7 -27.45 10.22 12.77
C THR A 7 -26.01 9.76 12.67
N THR A 8 -25.82 8.48 12.34
CA THR A 8 -24.63 8.01 11.64
C THR A 8 -24.66 8.73 10.30
N ALA A 9 -24.20 9.98 10.30
CA ALA A 9 -23.61 10.61 9.15
C ALA A 9 -22.42 9.73 8.82
N GLY A 10 -22.70 8.63 8.13
CA GLY A 10 -21.70 7.80 7.49
C GLY A 10 -20.83 8.78 6.76
N VAL A 11 -19.52 8.68 7.00
CA VAL A 11 -18.52 9.27 6.13
C VAL A 11 -19.03 9.01 4.73
N GLU A 12 -19.59 10.04 4.09
CA GLU A 12 -20.03 9.97 2.71
C GLU A 12 -18.83 9.38 2.01
N CYS A 13 -18.98 8.15 1.52
CA CYS A 13 -17.87 7.31 1.11
C CYS A 13 -17.08 8.08 0.06
N LEU A 14 -16.05 8.82 0.49
CA LEU A 14 -15.21 9.57 -0.40
C LEU A 14 -14.71 8.56 -1.41
N ASN A 15 -14.81 8.90 -2.68
CA ASN A 15 -14.41 8.01 -3.74
C ASN A 15 -12.96 7.56 -3.48
N ILE A 16 -12.71 6.24 -3.49
CA ILE A 16 -11.38 5.66 -3.29
C ILE A 16 -10.38 6.28 -4.26
N ASP A 17 -10.79 6.57 -5.49
CA ASP A 17 -9.95 7.21 -6.49
C ASP A 17 -9.56 8.64 -6.11
N PHE A 18 -10.46 9.37 -5.44
CA PHE A 18 -10.15 10.69 -4.90
C PHE A 18 -9.13 10.59 -3.77
N MET A 19 -9.30 9.64 -2.83
CA MET A 19 -8.31 9.41 -1.77
C MET A 19 -6.93 9.05 -2.33
N ARG A 20 -6.86 8.14 -3.32
CA ARG A 20 -5.61 7.81 -4.04
C ARG A 20 -4.98 9.04 -4.70
N SER A 21 -5.79 9.93 -5.27
CA SER A 21 -5.29 11.19 -5.86
C SER A 21 -4.63 12.10 -4.82
N LEU A 22 -5.22 12.20 -3.62
CA LEU A 22 -4.66 12.98 -2.51
C LEU A 22 -3.34 12.38 -2.02
N VAL A 23 -3.22 11.05 -1.95
CA VAL A 23 -1.96 10.39 -1.61
C VAL A 23 -0.85 10.81 -2.57
N LYS A 24 -1.11 10.80 -3.88
CA LYS A 24 -0.14 11.22 -4.90
C LYS A 24 0.25 12.68 -4.71
N GLN A 25 -0.73 13.59 -4.61
CA GLN A 25 -0.50 15.02 -4.44
C GLN A 25 0.35 15.31 -3.19
N TYR A 26 0.01 14.74 -2.04
CA TYR A 26 0.77 14.97 -0.81
C TYR A 26 2.16 14.31 -0.85
N SER A 27 2.33 13.20 -1.56
CA SER A 27 3.63 12.56 -1.76
C SER A 27 4.56 13.44 -2.61
N GLU A 28 4.05 14.06 -3.67
CA GLU A 28 4.80 15.00 -4.51
C GLU A 28 5.26 16.24 -3.72
N LEU A 29 4.46 16.68 -2.75
CA LEU A 29 4.79 17.79 -1.85
C LEU A 29 5.69 17.38 -0.66
N GLY A 30 6.06 16.10 -0.54
CA GLY A 30 6.79 15.57 0.62
C GLY A 30 6.02 15.63 1.94
N GLN A 31 4.70 15.83 1.89
CA GLN A 31 3.83 15.91 3.07
C GLN A 31 3.38 14.52 3.50
N TRP A 32 4.35 13.73 3.98
CA TRP A 32 4.15 12.30 4.21
C TRP A 32 3.12 11.96 5.28
N THR A 33 2.92 12.82 6.28
CA THR A 33 1.88 12.60 7.30
C THR A 33 0.47 12.66 6.70
N SER A 34 0.22 13.65 5.83
CA SER A 34 -1.05 13.77 5.11
C SER A 34 -1.22 12.63 4.10
N ALA A 35 -0.17 12.30 3.35
CA ALA A 35 -0.19 11.17 2.42
C ALA A 35 -0.53 9.85 3.14
N LEU A 36 0.04 9.63 4.33
CA LEU A 36 -0.20 8.41 5.11
C LEU A 36 -1.66 8.31 5.55
N PHE A 37 -2.23 9.41 6.03
CA PHE A 37 -3.64 9.48 6.44
C PHE A 37 -4.57 9.07 5.28
N TRP A 38 -4.37 9.65 4.10
CA TRP A 38 -5.21 9.35 2.94
C TRP A 38 -4.99 7.93 2.39
N ALA A 39 -3.78 7.40 2.50
CA ALA A 39 -3.49 6.03 2.08
C ALA A 39 -4.16 5.01 3.01
N ASP A 40 -4.17 5.27 4.32
CA ASP A 40 -4.85 4.43 5.30
C ASP A 40 -6.37 4.49 5.13
N ALA A 41 -6.92 5.68 4.88
CA ALA A 41 -8.33 5.86 4.55
C ALA A 41 -8.73 5.11 3.26
N ALA A 42 -7.92 5.18 2.20
CA ALA A 42 -8.17 4.44 0.96
C ALA A 42 -8.15 2.92 1.16
N ALA A 43 -7.16 2.41 1.91
CA ALA A 43 -7.06 1.00 2.25
C ALA A 43 -8.25 0.52 3.11
N ALA A 44 -8.70 1.33 4.06
CA ALA A 44 -9.86 1.03 4.89
C ALA A 44 -11.17 1.04 4.09
N ALA A 45 -11.36 2.03 3.21
CA ALA A 45 -12.55 2.15 2.38
C ALA A 45 -12.70 0.97 1.39
N GLY A 46 -11.60 0.50 0.79
CA GLY A 46 -11.60 -0.69 -0.06
C GLY A 46 -12.01 -1.97 0.70
N SER A 47 -11.82 -2.01 2.02
CA SER A 47 -12.19 -3.16 2.85
C SER A 47 -13.69 -3.34 3.05
N GLY A 48 -14.53 -2.34 2.73
CA GLY A 48 -15.99 -2.42 2.84
C GLY A 48 -16.64 -3.49 1.96
N ASN A 49 -15.96 -3.90 0.88
CA ASN A 49 -16.38 -5.00 0.01
C ASN A 49 -15.69 -6.35 0.33
N GLY A 50 -15.04 -6.48 1.50
CA GLY A 50 -14.52 -7.74 2.02
C GLY A 50 -13.00 -7.95 1.93
N SER A 51 -12.24 -7.06 1.29
CA SER A 51 -10.77 -7.00 1.37
C SER A 51 -10.25 -5.70 0.75
N ALA A 52 -9.32 -5.01 1.41
CA ALA A 52 -8.56 -3.95 0.76
C ALA A 52 -7.89 -4.49 -0.51
N SER A 53 -7.88 -3.71 -1.60
CA SER A 53 -7.21 -4.12 -2.83
C SER A 53 -5.69 -4.19 -2.60
N GLY A 54 -5.00 -5.06 -3.34
CA GLY A 54 -3.54 -5.16 -3.28
C GLY A 54 -2.86 -3.82 -3.60
N ASP A 55 -3.46 -3.04 -4.52
CA ASP A 55 -2.98 -1.71 -4.89
C ASP A 55 -3.08 -0.69 -3.75
N ASP A 56 -4.18 -0.71 -2.96
CA ASP A 56 -4.33 0.21 -1.83
C ASP A 56 -3.35 -0.10 -0.70
N ILE A 57 -3.08 -1.39 -0.46
CA ILE A 57 -2.07 -1.81 0.53
C ILE A 57 -0.66 -1.48 0.03
N TRP A 58 -0.38 -1.68 -1.26
CA TRP A 58 0.88 -1.26 -1.85
C TRP A 58 1.10 0.24 -1.70
N LEU A 59 0.08 1.05 -1.96
CA LEU A 59 0.13 2.50 -1.82
C LEU A 59 0.42 2.90 -0.36
N LEU A 60 -0.29 2.31 0.60
CA LEU A 60 -0.08 2.52 2.03
C LEU A 60 1.34 2.14 2.46
N ALA A 61 1.81 0.96 2.09
CA ALA A 61 3.16 0.49 2.41
C ALA A 61 4.24 1.37 1.77
N SER A 62 4.01 1.89 0.56
CA SER A 62 4.95 2.79 -0.12
C SER A 62 5.09 4.11 0.63
N VAL A 63 3.99 4.68 1.12
CA VAL A 63 4.05 5.90 1.95
C VAL A 63 4.74 5.64 3.30
N MET A 64 4.46 4.50 3.95
CA MET A 64 5.17 4.09 5.17
C MET A 64 6.68 3.98 4.92
N LEU A 65 7.09 3.38 3.80
CA LEU A 65 8.49 3.26 3.40
C LEU A 65 9.14 4.64 3.22
N SER A 66 8.50 5.56 2.50
CA SER A 66 9.02 6.93 2.30
C SER A 66 9.14 7.72 3.61
N ARG A 67 8.33 7.38 4.63
CA ARG A 67 8.45 7.94 5.99
C ARG A 67 9.57 7.31 6.83
N GLY A 68 10.19 6.23 6.37
CA GLY A 68 11.14 5.44 7.15
C GLY A 68 10.49 4.46 8.13
N GLU A 69 9.20 4.19 8.00
CA GLU A 69 8.47 3.21 8.83
C GLU A 69 8.64 1.79 8.25
N LEU A 70 9.89 1.34 8.18
CA LEU A 70 10.30 0.19 7.36
C LEU A 70 9.56 -1.11 7.74
N HIS A 71 9.60 -1.52 9.00
CA HIS A 71 8.92 -2.74 9.44
C HIS A 71 7.39 -2.64 9.34
N ARG A 72 6.83 -1.44 9.51
CA ARG A 72 5.38 -1.22 9.33
C ARG A 72 4.99 -1.41 7.87
N ALA A 73 5.79 -0.88 6.94
CA ALA A 73 5.59 -1.06 5.50
C ALA A 73 5.63 -2.55 5.12
N ALA A 74 6.65 -3.29 5.57
CA ALA A 74 6.74 -4.72 5.33
C ALA A 74 5.57 -5.48 5.96
N HIS A 75 5.22 -5.19 7.21
CA HIS A 75 4.15 -5.86 7.92
C HIS A 75 2.77 -5.63 7.28
N ALA A 76 2.50 -4.43 6.76
CA ALA A 76 1.25 -4.12 6.07
C ALA A 76 0.99 -5.08 4.89
N VAL A 77 2.05 -5.46 4.18
CA VAL A 77 2.03 -6.44 3.09
C VAL A 77 1.98 -7.88 3.61
N THR A 78 2.92 -8.26 4.47
CA THR A 78 3.15 -9.68 4.83
C THR A 78 2.04 -10.25 5.70
N SER A 79 1.44 -9.45 6.58
CA SER A 79 0.29 -9.85 7.41
C SER A 79 -0.94 -10.26 6.59
N ARG A 80 -1.03 -9.80 5.33
CA ARG A 80 -2.13 -10.09 4.39
C ARG A 80 -1.74 -11.12 3.33
N GLY A 81 -0.52 -11.65 3.38
CA GLY A 81 0.01 -12.59 2.39
C GLY A 81 0.12 -12.00 0.97
N LEU A 82 0.14 -10.67 0.83
CA LEU A 82 0.12 -10.02 -0.48
C LEU A 82 1.46 -10.15 -1.22
N HIS A 83 2.57 -10.32 -0.49
CA HIS A 83 3.90 -10.57 -1.07
C HIS A 83 3.94 -11.82 -1.97
N ARG A 84 3.06 -12.80 -1.73
CA ARG A 84 3.06 -14.06 -2.49
C ARG A 84 2.42 -13.97 -3.87
N ARG A 85 1.53 -13.00 -4.07
CA ARG A 85 0.63 -12.92 -5.23
C ARG A 85 0.56 -11.55 -5.91
N HIS A 86 1.18 -10.53 -5.34
CA HIS A 86 1.12 -9.15 -5.85
C HIS A 86 2.51 -8.55 -5.97
N LEU A 87 2.99 -8.38 -7.20
CA LEU A 87 4.38 -8.03 -7.50
C LEU A 87 4.81 -6.69 -6.87
N LEU A 88 3.93 -5.68 -6.92
CA LEU A 88 4.22 -4.38 -6.31
C LEU A 88 4.31 -4.48 -4.77
N CYS A 89 3.49 -5.32 -4.15
CA CYS A 89 3.52 -5.55 -2.70
C CYS A 89 4.80 -6.28 -2.29
N LEU A 90 5.21 -7.29 -3.06
CA LEU A 90 6.51 -7.95 -2.87
C LEU A 90 7.64 -6.92 -2.94
N GLY A 91 7.67 -6.11 -4.01
CA GLY A 91 8.72 -5.12 -4.22
C GLY A 91 8.84 -4.11 -3.08
N VAL A 92 7.72 -3.58 -2.57
CA VAL A 92 7.77 -2.62 -1.45
C VAL A 92 8.19 -3.29 -0.13
N ALA A 93 7.75 -4.52 0.15
CA ALA A 93 8.17 -5.25 1.34
C ALA A 93 9.68 -5.58 1.31
N MET A 94 10.19 -6.04 0.17
CA MET A 94 11.63 -6.27 -0.03
C MET A 94 12.44 -4.99 0.18
N ARG A 95 12.03 -3.88 -0.43
CA ARG A 95 12.70 -2.59 -0.26
C ARG A 95 12.71 -2.14 1.20
N ALA A 96 11.65 -2.40 1.94
CA ALA A 96 11.58 -2.07 3.35
C ALA A 96 12.58 -2.88 4.19
N TYR A 97 12.68 -4.20 3.98
CA TYR A 97 13.69 -5.03 4.66
C TYR A 97 15.13 -4.68 4.27
N LEU A 98 15.38 -4.38 3.00
CA LEU A 98 16.70 -3.92 2.54
C LEU A 98 17.08 -2.57 3.19
N ALA A 99 16.15 -1.62 3.25
CA ALA A 99 16.35 -0.36 3.95
C ALA A 99 16.57 -0.56 5.46
N ALA A 100 15.98 -1.60 6.05
CA ALA A 100 16.16 -1.98 7.45
C ALA A 100 17.48 -2.72 7.72
N LYS A 101 18.29 -2.95 6.68
CA LYS A 101 19.55 -3.73 6.73
C LYS A 101 19.33 -5.20 7.09
N GLU A 102 18.21 -5.76 6.63
CA GLU A 102 17.82 -7.16 6.82
C GLU A 102 17.73 -7.91 5.48
N PRO A 103 18.83 -8.06 4.73
CA PRO A 103 18.80 -8.68 3.40
C PRO A 103 18.38 -10.15 3.43
N ALA A 104 18.70 -10.88 4.50
CA ALA A 104 18.27 -12.26 4.67
C ALA A 104 16.73 -12.38 4.72
N THR A 105 16.06 -11.48 5.45
CA THR A 105 14.60 -11.43 5.50
C THR A 105 14.01 -11.08 4.13
N ALA A 106 14.65 -10.15 3.40
CA ALA A 106 14.23 -9.79 2.05
C ALA A 106 14.31 -10.98 1.07
N ILE A 107 15.34 -11.82 1.18
CA ILE A 107 15.48 -13.03 0.36
C ILE A 107 14.39 -14.05 0.72
N ASN A 108 14.17 -14.30 2.01
CA ASN A 108 13.16 -15.27 2.48
C ASN A 108 11.76 -14.94 1.93
N ILE A 109 11.36 -13.66 1.90
CA ILE A 109 10.03 -13.31 1.39
C ILE A 109 9.87 -13.51 -0.12
N ILE A 110 10.96 -13.48 -0.90
CA ILE A 110 10.94 -13.79 -2.34
C ILE A 110 10.77 -15.30 -2.54
N GLU A 111 11.44 -16.10 -1.71
CA GLU A 111 11.35 -17.55 -1.76
C GLU A 111 9.94 -18.06 -1.42
N GLU A 112 9.17 -17.28 -0.66
CA GLU A 112 7.76 -17.55 -0.36
C GLU A 112 6.79 -17.20 -1.50
N CYS A 113 7.24 -16.57 -2.58
CA CYS A 113 6.36 -16.14 -3.67
C CYS A 113 5.83 -17.30 -4.49
N GLU A 114 4.62 -17.13 -5.06
CA GLU A 114 4.10 -18.10 -6.01
C GLU A 114 5.00 -18.16 -7.25
N PRO A 115 5.29 -19.36 -7.81
CA PRO A 115 6.25 -19.52 -8.90
C PRO A 115 5.95 -18.63 -10.11
N GLY A 116 4.67 -18.40 -10.42
CA GLY A 116 4.23 -17.57 -11.55
C GLY A 116 4.21 -16.06 -11.28
N LEU A 117 4.54 -15.60 -10.06
CA LEU A 117 4.55 -14.16 -9.75
C LEU A 117 5.75 -13.44 -10.38
N LEU A 118 6.89 -14.12 -10.42
CA LEU A 118 8.14 -13.59 -10.97
C LEU A 118 8.32 -13.93 -12.45
N GLU A 119 7.44 -14.76 -13.00
CA GLU A 119 7.41 -15.04 -14.43
C GLU A 119 6.93 -13.80 -15.20
N ALA A 120 7.69 -13.40 -16.22
CA ALA A 120 7.35 -12.28 -17.07
C ALA A 120 6.10 -12.60 -17.92
N LYS A 121 4.91 -12.27 -17.43
CA LYS A 121 3.71 -12.18 -18.27
C LYS A 121 3.78 -10.89 -19.07
N SER A 122 3.98 -11.01 -20.39
CA SER A 122 3.73 -10.02 -21.45
C SER A 122 3.24 -8.64 -20.96
N THR A 123 4.18 -7.67 -20.96
CA THR A 123 4.04 -6.22 -21.11
C THR A 123 2.63 -5.63 -21.29
N ASP A 124 1.85 -5.52 -20.21
CA ASP A 124 0.72 -4.56 -20.14
C ASP A 124 0.46 -3.99 -18.73
N GLN A 125 1.20 -4.45 -17.70
CA GLN A 125 0.98 -4.03 -16.30
C GLN A 125 1.89 -2.89 -15.82
N THR A 126 2.62 -2.21 -16.72
CA THR A 126 3.64 -1.20 -16.38
C THR A 126 3.11 0.24 -16.31
N HIS A 127 1.83 0.48 -16.05
CA HIS A 127 1.35 1.85 -15.84
C HIS A 127 1.87 2.54 -14.55
N ASN A 128 2.54 1.80 -13.65
CA ASN A 128 3.07 2.32 -12.38
C ASN A 128 4.61 2.44 -12.32
N VAL A 129 5.34 2.33 -13.44
CA VAL A 129 6.82 2.40 -13.41
C VAL A 129 7.36 3.83 -13.23
N ASN A 130 6.56 4.85 -13.55
CA ASN A 130 7.04 6.24 -13.56
C ASN A 130 7.13 6.94 -12.19
N ILE A 131 6.74 6.30 -11.08
CA ILE A 131 6.89 6.89 -9.73
C ILE A 131 8.15 6.35 -9.02
N LEU A 132 8.66 5.18 -9.41
CA LEU A 132 9.73 4.50 -8.68
C LEU A 132 11.15 4.98 -9.00
N LEU A 133 11.36 5.70 -10.11
CA LEU A 133 12.69 6.16 -10.53
C LEU A 133 13.07 7.57 -10.03
N ASN A 134 12.13 8.34 -9.46
CA ASN A 134 12.38 9.73 -9.08
C ASN A 134 12.54 9.99 -7.56
N GLN A 135 12.78 8.95 -6.75
CA GLN A 135 13.02 9.12 -5.30
C GLN A 135 14.30 8.43 -4.79
N ILE A 136 15.36 8.42 -5.61
CA ILE A 136 16.75 8.27 -5.14
C ILE A 136 17.34 9.67 -5.00
#